data_AF-A0AAV0U773-F1
#
_entry.id   AF-A0AAV0U773-F1
#
_cell.length_a   1.000
_cell.length_b   1.000
_cell.length_c   1.000
_cell.angle_alpha   90.00
_cell.angle_beta   90.00
_cell.angle_gamma   90.00
#
_symmetry.space_group_name_H-M   'P 1'
#
loop_
_entity.id
_entity.type
_entity.pdbx_description
1 polymer ?
#
loop_
_entity_poly.entity_id
_entity_poly.type
_entity_poly.pdbx_seq_one_letter_code
_entity_poly.pdbx_strand_id
1 'polypeptide(L)'
;MDAAVVGKTVGGISASVSTSQPLRNVHSSNGLSIENNVTSGTNGQAAGEASVSLTKLQEIIKAQKEWVKYIIFDGDATILLSNMKPLEGEVAGFLKLYNKREDTIMSGIVLLNEQYDVHRFHPPLVYGRRGDPSVEEGEGIAMCKVVQGHRMLYCLITYVYPTLSARAVPQLKEFCETQCELIE
;
A
#
# COMPACT_ATOMS: atom_id res chain seq x y z
N MET A 1 -23.28 -30.88 53.29
CA MET A 1 -23.14 -31.89 52.22
C MET A 1 -22.34 -31.18 51.12
N ASP A 2 -21.04 -30.94 51.35
CA ASP A 2 -19.91 -31.85 51.01
C ASP A 2 -19.79 -32.03 49.49
N ALA A 3 -18.68 -31.83 48.78
CA ALA A 3 -17.25 -31.55 49.07
C ALA A 3 -16.66 -30.92 47.76
N ALA A 4 -15.68 -30.00 47.75
CA ALA A 4 -14.21 -30.21 47.76
C ALA A 4 -13.74 -31.31 46.75
N VAL A 5 -12.66 -31.23 45.94
CA VAL A 5 -11.40 -30.47 45.99
C VAL A 5 -10.54 -30.79 44.72
N VAL A 6 -9.41 -30.06 44.56
CA VAL A 6 -8.16 -30.38 43.79
C VAL A 6 -8.20 -30.11 42.27
N GLY A 7 -7.31 -29.33 41.63
CA GLY A 7 -6.03 -28.75 42.01
C GLY A 7 -4.87 -29.34 41.18
N LYS A 8 -4.22 -28.54 40.33
CA LYS A 8 -2.78 -28.74 40.02
C LYS A 8 -2.11 -27.47 39.48
N THR A 9 -1.03 -27.11 40.16
CA THR A 9 -0.11 -26.00 39.93
C THR A 9 1.21 -26.52 39.34
N VAL A 10 2.08 -25.58 38.96
CA VAL A 10 3.55 -25.68 38.70
C VAL A 10 3.91 -26.19 37.30
N GLY A 11 4.80 -25.58 36.53
CA GLY A 11 5.71 -24.45 36.73
C GLY A 11 6.67 -24.36 35.54
N GLY A 12 7.37 -23.25 35.41
CA GLY A 12 8.35 -23.06 34.32
C GLY A 12 8.93 -21.65 34.33
N ILE A 13 9.83 -21.41 35.28
CA ILE A 13 10.65 -20.22 35.41
C ILE A 13 11.91 -20.46 34.56
N SER A 14 12.31 -19.52 33.71
CA SER A 14 13.71 -19.08 33.64
C SER A 14 13.89 -17.87 32.74
N ALA A 15 14.58 -16.89 33.31
CA ALA A 15 15.00 -15.63 32.73
C ALA A 15 16.38 -15.77 32.08
N SER A 16 16.69 -14.89 31.15
CA SER A 16 18.00 -14.25 31.09
C SER A 16 17.93 -12.91 30.36
N VAL A 17 18.07 -11.87 31.18
CA VAL A 17 18.52 -10.53 30.83
C VAL A 17 19.99 -10.60 30.44
N SER A 18 20.37 -9.90 29.37
CA SER A 18 21.73 -9.36 29.21
C SER A 18 21.65 -7.96 28.60
N THR A 19 21.99 -6.99 29.44
CA THR A 19 22.24 -5.57 29.17
C THR A 19 23.69 -5.36 28.75
N SER A 20 23.97 -4.24 28.06
CA SER A 20 25.23 -3.44 27.97
C SER A 20 25.64 -3.18 26.51
N GLN A 21 25.20 -2.08 25.90
CA GLN A 21 25.83 -0.73 25.84
C GLN A 21 26.92 -0.55 24.74
N PRO A 22 27.01 0.65 24.14
CA PRO A 22 27.70 0.90 22.88
C PRO A 22 29.17 1.35 23.08
N LEU A 23 30.03 0.98 22.13
CA LEU A 23 31.37 1.56 22.03
C LEU A 23 31.33 2.87 21.23
N ARG A 24 31.64 3.96 21.94
CA ARG A 24 32.02 5.25 21.36
C ARG A 24 33.36 5.11 20.63
N ASN A 25 33.53 5.83 19.52
CA ASN A 25 34.84 6.35 19.15
C ASN A 25 34.69 7.82 18.72
N VAL A 26 35.42 8.69 19.41
CA VAL A 26 35.56 10.13 19.19
C VAL A 26 36.97 10.36 18.65
N HIS A 27 37.12 11.21 17.63
CA HIS A 27 38.24 12.14 17.32
C HIS A 27 37.89 12.80 15.97
N SER A 28 37.61 14.09 15.88
CA SER A 28 38.43 15.31 16.08
C SER A 28 38.89 15.93 14.75
N SER A 29 38.28 17.09 14.48
CA SER A 29 38.82 18.35 13.95
C SER A 29 39.31 18.53 12.50
N ASN A 30 38.63 19.49 11.86
CA ASN A 30 39.10 20.64 11.07
C ASN A 30 39.70 20.45 9.67
N GLY A 31 39.02 21.08 8.70
CA GLY A 31 39.57 21.54 7.43
C GLY A 31 38.63 22.56 6.78
N LEU A 32 38.96 23.85 6.93
CA LEU A 32 38.27 25.02 6.38
C LEU A 32 38.81 25.32 4.98
N SER A 33 37.96 25.67 4.00
CA SER A 33 38.13 26.63 2.87
C SER A 33 37.11 26.30 1.75
N ILE A 34 36.08 27.12 1.49
CA ILE A 34 36.00 28.41 0.75
C ILE A 34 35.96 28.25 -0.79
N GLU A 35 34.75 28.54 -1.30
CA GLU A 35 34.33 29.21 -2.55
C GLU A 35 34.66 28.61 -3.95
N ASN A 36 33.60 28.37 -4.74
CA ASN A 36 33.34 29.25 -5.90
C ASN A 36 31.91 29.16 -6.44
N ASN A 37 31.40 30.35 -6.73
CA ASN A 37 30.11 30.74 -7.27
C ASN A 37 29.98 30.43 -8.78
N VAL A 38 28.90 29.76 -9.20
CA VAL A 38 28.39 29.81 -10.58
C VAL A 38 26.86 29.82 -10.58
N THR A 39 26.34 31.05 -10.71
CA THR A 39 25.30 31.50 -11.63
C THR A 39 23.89 30.90 -11.56
N SER A 40 22.95 31.76 -11.17
CA SER A 40 21.51 31.63 -11.35
C SER A 40 21.07 31.66 -12.83
N GLY A 41 19.97 30.96 -13.13
CA GLY A 41 19.27 30.91 -14.41
C GLY A 41 19.39 29.52 -15.03
N THR A 42 18.35 28.73 -15.28
CA THR A 42 17.01 29.06 -15.79
C THR A 42 16.02 27.94 -15.48
N ASN A 43 14.77 28.32 -15.26
CA ASN A 43 13.57 27.49 -15.17
C ASN A 43 13.45 26.45 -16.30
N GLY A 44 12.88 25.29 -15.95
CA GLY A 44 11.99 24.56 -16.86
C GLY A 44 12.37 23.13 -17.21
N GLN A 45 12.61 22.24 -16.24
CA GLN A 45 12.66 20.80 -16.50
C GLN A 45 12.18 20.01 -15.28
N ALA A 46 10.87 19.81 -15.23
CA ALA A 46 10.19 18.90 -14.28
C ALA A 46 8.91 18.33 -14.92
N ALA A 47 8.28 19.07 -15.83
CA ALA A 47 7.10 18.60 -16.58
C ALA A 47 7.41 17.54 -17.65
N GLY A 48 8.65 17.47 -18.13
CA GLY A 48 9.07 16.52 -19.19
C GLY A 48 9.31 15.10 -18.66
N GLU A 49 9.79 14.95 -17.43
CA GLU A 49 10.13 13.65 -16.86
C GLU A 49 8.91 12.97 -16.22
N ALA A 50 8.08 13.75 -15.53
CA ALA A 50 6.78 13.30 -15.01
C ALA A 50 5.80 12.88 -16.12
N SER A 51 5.84 13.54 -17.29
CA SER A 51 5.00 13.14 -18.43
C SER A 51 5.49 11.85 -19.10
N VAL A 52 6.81 11.61 -19.12
CA VAL A 52 7.40 10.38 -19.66
C VAL A 52 7.17 9.19 -18.71
N SER A 53 7.30 9.38 -17.39
CA SER A 53 7.03 8.34 -16.39
C SER A 53 5.55 7.91 -16.36
N LEU A 54 4.61 8.86 -16.46
CA LEU A 54 3.18 8.54 -16.55
C LEU A 54 2.80 7.84 -17.85
N THR A 55 3.40 8.24 -18.98
CA THR A 55 3.18 7.56 -20.27
C THR A 55 3.68 6.11 -20.19
N LYS A 56 4.85 5.89 -19.58
CA LYS A 56 5.39 4.55 -19.37
C LYS A 56 4.50 3.70 -18.47
N LEU A 57 4.03 4.27 -17.36
CA LEU A 57 3.10 3.62 -16.45
C LEU A 57 1.80 3.22 -17.16
N GLN A 58 1.28 4.08 -18.05
CA GLN A 58 0.11 3.81 -18.86
C GLN A 58 0.32 2.63 -19.83
N GLU A 59 1.51 2.49 -20.42
CA GLU A 59 1.82 1.33 -21.26
C GLU A 59 1.89 0.04 -20.44
N ILE A 60 2.54 0.08 -19.28
CA ILE A 60 2.75 -1.11 -18.44
C ILE A 60 1.41 -1.58 -17.85
N ILE A 61 0.55 -0.67 -17.41
CA ILE A 61 -0.75 -1.07 -16.87
C ILE A 61 -1.67 -1.69 -17.93
N LYS A 62 -1.56 -1.25 -19.19
CA LYS A 62 -2.30 -1.86 -20.32
C LYS A 62 -1.87 -3.30 -20.58
N ALA A 63 -0.66 -3.70 -20.18
CA ALA A 63 -0.22 -5.09 -20.27
C ALA A 63 -0.88 -6.00 -19.20
N GLN A 64 -1.46 -5.42 -18.14
CA GLN A 64 -2.14 -6.16 -17.07
C GLN A 64 -3.56 -6.57 -17.50
N LYS A 65 -3.66 -7.63 -18.30
CA LYS A 65 -4.93 -8.12 -18.87
C LYS A 65 -5.92 -8.67 -17.84
N GLU A 66 -5.43 -8.97 -16.65
CA GLU A 66 -6.22 -9.58 -15.57
C GLU A 66 -6.97 -8.52 -14.73
N TRP A 67 -6.62 -7.24 -14.87
CA TRP A 67 -7.23 -6.15 -14.12
C TRP A 67 -8.40 -5.56 -14.91
N VAL A 68 -9.58 -5.53 -14.28
CA VAL A 68 -10.80 -5.01 -14.89
C VAL A 68 -10.89 -3.49 -14.69
N LYS A 69 -10.72 -3.04 -13.45
CA LYS A 69 -10.66 -1.63 -13.09
C LYS A 69 -9.35 -1.34 -12.40
N TYR A 70 -8.81 -0.14 -12.59
CA TYR A 70 -7.65 0.32 -11.83
C TYR A 70 -7.70 1.83 -11.55
N ILE A 71 -7.13 2.22 -10.42
CA ILE A 71 -6.94 3.62 -10.02
C ILE A 71 -5.58 3.71 -9.33
N ILE A 72 -4.73 4.61 -9.82
CA ILE A 72 -3.48 5.02 -9.19
C ILE A 72 -3.66 6.46 -8.73
N PHE A 73 -3.39 6.71 -7.46
CA PHE A 73 -3.57 8.02 -6.84
C PHE A 73 -2.53 8.25 -5.73
N ASP A 74 -2.30 9.51 -5.39
CA ASP A 74 -1.36 9.91 -4.35
C ASP A 74 -2.02 10.06 -2.96
N GLY A 75 -1.21 10.44 -1.97
CA GLY A 75 -1.65 10.69 -0.59
C GLY A 75 -2.62 11.85 -0.42
N ASP A 76 -2.79 12.70 -1.45
CA ASP A 76 -3.73 13.83 -1.45
C ASP A 76 -5.04 13.48 -2.18
N ALA A 77 -5.24 12.20 -2.51
CA ALA A 77 -6.36 11.69 -3.30
C ALA A 77 -6.39 12.22 -4.75
N THR A 78 -5.26 12.68 -5.27
CA THR A 78 -5.13 13.08 -6.68
C THR A 78 -4.94 11.84 -7.54
N ILE A 79 -5.85 11.63 -8.50
CA ILE A 79 -5.75 10.51 -9.44
C ILE A 79 -4.65 10.79 -10.46
N LEU A 80 -3.66 9.90 -10.53
CA LEU A 80 -2.58 9.92 -11.51
C LEU A 80 -2.97 9.15 -12.77
N LEU A 81 -3.65 8.01 -12.61
CA LEU A 81 -4.04 7.14 -13.71
C LEU A 81 -5.27 6.30 -13.35
N SER A 82 -6.24 6.19 -14.24
CA SER A 82 -7.38 5.29 -14.07
C SER A 82 -8.03 4.94 -15.41
N ASN A 83 -8.65 3.75 -15.51
CA ASN A 83 -9.49 3.37 -16.65
C ASN A 83 -11.00 3.62 -16.42
N MET A 84 -11.36 4.23 -15.30
CA MET A 84 -12.73 4.47 -14.87
C MET A 84 -12.79 5.77 -14.06
N LYS A 85 -13.99 6.30 -13.81
CA LYS A 85 -14.17 7.52 -13.01
C LYS A 85 -14.78 7.19 -11.64
N PRO A 86 -14.04 7.33 -10.52
CA PRO A 86 -14.59 7.07 -9.19
C PRO A 86 -15.72 8.04 -8.85
N LEU A 87 -16.61 7.64 -7.95
CA LEU A 87 -17.62 8.55 -7.42
C LEU A 87 -16.99 9.54 -6.43
N GLU A 88 -17.69 10.64 -6.21
CA GLU A 88 -17.25 11.70 -5.32
C GLU A 88 -16.95 11.15 -3.92
N GLY A 89 -15.76 11.45 -3.39
CA GLY A 89 -15.31 11.00 -2.07
C GLY A 89 -14.78 9.57 -1.98
N GLU A 90 -14.89 8.71 -3.02
CA GLU A 90 -14.38 7.33 -2.96
C GLU A 90 -12.86 7.28 -2.77
N VAL A 91 -12.11 8.10 -3.53
CA VAL A 91 -10.64 8.14 -3.44
C VAL A 91 -10.17 8.61 -2.07
N ALA A 92 -10.84 9.63 -1.51
CA ALA A 92 -10.58 10.08 -0.13
C ALA A 92 -10.97 9.01 0.91
N GLY A 93 -11.99 8.21 0.64
CA GLY A 93 -12.36 7.04 1.43
C GLY A 93 -11.27 5.96 1.41
N PHE A 94 -10.65 5.70 0.26
CA PHE A 94 -9.58 4.71 0.12
C PHE A 94 -8.37 5.02 0.99
N LEU A 95 -7.98 6.29 1.11
CA LEU A 95 -6.88 6.69 2.00
C LEU A 95 -7.10 6.25 3.46
N LYS A 96 -8.36 6.24 3.90
CA LYS A 96 -8.74 5.88 5.28
C LYS A 96 -8.69 4.39 5.55
N LEU A 97 -8.64 3.55 4.52
CA LEU A 97 -8.61 2.08 4.69
C LEU A 97 -7.41 1.64 5.54
N TYR A 98 -6.29 2.36 5.51
CA TYR A 98 -5.10 2.01 6.31
C TYR A 98 -5.08 2.60 7.73
N ASN A 99 -6.08 3.38 8.14
CA ASN A 99 -6.07 4.04 9.45
C ASN A 99 -6.28 3.06 10.60
N LYS A 100 -7.24 2.16 10.46
CA LYS A 100 -7.61 1.19 11.49
C LYS A 100 -8.12 -0.10 10.88
N ARG A 101 -7.48 -1.22 11.20
CA ARG A 101 -7.79 -2.55 10.66
C ARG A 101 -9.26 -2.91 10.88
N GLU A 102 -9.73 -2.77 12.12
CA GLU A 102 -11.04 -3.27 12.54
C GLU A 102 -12.17 -2.54 11.81
N ASP A 103 -12.02 -1.23 11.63
CA ASP A 103 -12.99 -0.40 10.92
C ASP A 103 -13.04 -0.82 9.44
N THR A 104 -11.89 -1.04 8.81
CA THR A 104 -11.79 -1.48 7.41
C THR A 104 -12.33 -2.90 7.17
N ILE A 105 -12.07 -3.83 8.09
CA ILE A 105 -12.65 -5.19 8.04
C ILE A 105 -14.17 -5.11 8.13
N MET A 106 -14.70 -4.23 8.99
CA MET A 106 -16.14 -4.08 9.21
C MET A 106 -16.85 -3.32 8.08
N SER A 107 -16.23 -2.25 7.55
CA SER A 107 -16.84 -1.40 6.53
C SER A 107 -16.60 -1.87 5.10
N GLY A 108 -15.57 -2.68 4.87
CA GLY A 108 -15.15 -3.10 3.53
C GLY A 108 -14.60 -1.97 2.66
N ILE A 109 -14.60 -2.19 1.34
CA ILE A 109 -14.20 -1.22 0.31
C ILE A 109 -15.40 -0.92 -0.59
N VAL A 110 -15.66 0.37 -0.86
CA VAL A 110 -16.73 0.79 -1.77
C VAL A 110 -16.13 1.38 -3.04
N LEU A 111 -16.49 0.83 -4.20
CA LEU A 111 -16.09 1.36 -5.51
C LEU A 111 -17.27 1.35 -6.46
N LEU A 112 -17.57 2.51 -7.07
CA LEU A 112 -18.73 2.70 -7.93
C LEU A 112 -20.05 2.32 -7.24
N ASN A 113 -20.19 2.73 -5.97
CA ASN A 113 -21.36 2.42 -5.12
C ASN A 113 -21.57 0.92 -4.84
N GLU A 114 -20.53 0.12 -5.01
CA GLU A 114 -20.60 -1.33 -4.80
C GLU A 114 -19.71 -1.74 -3.65
N GLN A 115 -20.26 -2.57 -2.76
CA GLN A 115 -19.63 -2.99 -1.52
C GLN A 115 -18.82 -4.27 -1.71
N TYR A 116 -17.55 -4.23 -1.30
CA TYR A 116 -16.66 -5.38 -1.27
C TYR A 116 -16.30 -5.71 0.18
N ASP A 117 -16.57 -6.94 0.59
CA ASP A 117 -16.21 -7.43 1.92
C ASP A 117 -14.71 -7.68 2.01
N VAL A 118 -14.05 -6.95 2.91
CA VAL A 118 -12.62 -7.14 3.17
C VAL A 118 -12.46 -8.37 4.05
N HIS A 119 -11.83 -9.40 3.48
CA HIS A 119 -11.48 -10.61 4.20
C HIS A 119 -9.99 -10.67 4.58
N ARG A 120 -9.14 -9.81 3.99
CA ARG A 120 -7.73 -9.69 4.36
C ARG A 120 -7.29 -8.25 4.49
N PHE A 121 -6.72 -7.96 5.66
CA PHE A 121 -6.03 -6.71 5.96
C PHE A 121 -4.59 -7.01 6.39
N HIS A 122 -3.64 -6.85 5.47
CA HIS A 122 -2.23 -7.13 5.70
C HIS A 122 -1.37 -6.08 4.97
N PRO A 123 -1.21 -4.87 5.55
CA PRO A 123 -0.43 -3.80 4.94
C PRO A 123 0.93 -4.31 4.41
N PRO A 124 1.31 -3.95 3.16
CA PRO A 124 0.74 -2.87 2.36
C PRO A 124 -0.57 -3.21 1.64
N LEU A 125 -1.10 -4.42 1.77
CA LEU A 125 -2.26 -4.90 1.02
C LEU A 125 -3.55 -4.92 1.85
N VAL A 126 -4.65 -4.50 1.23
CA VAL A 126 -6.02 -4.71 1.72
C VAL A 126 -6.84 -5.24 0.55
N TYR A 127 -7.55 -6.35 0.74
CA TYR A 127 -8.32 -6.93 -0.35
C TYR A 127 -9.55 -7.70 0.11
N GLY A 128 -10.51 -7.73 -0.81
CA GLY A 128 -11.88 -8.12 -0.57
C GLY A 128 -12.52 -8.76 -1.80
N ARG A 129 -13.80 -9.07 -1.68
CA ARG A 129 -14.62 -9.59 -2.79
C ARG A 129 -16.06 -9.16 -2.63
N ARG A 130 -16.79 -9.18 -3.74
CA ARG A 130 -18.25 -9.05 -3.79
C ARG A 130 -18.84 -10.15 -4.67
N GLY A 131 -20.15 -10.29 -4.64
CA GLY A 131 -20.91 -11.27 -5.42
C GLY A 131 -21.35 -12.47 -4.60
N ASP A 132 -22.37 -13.17 -5.09
CA ASP A 132 -22.91 -14.38 -4.47
C ASP A 132 -21.96 -15.55 -4.75
N PRO A 133 -21.47 -16.29 -3.73
CA PRO A 133 -20.69 -17.51 -3.93
C PRO A 133 -21.39 -18.58 -4.79
N SER A 134 -22.72 -18.51 -4.90
CA SER A 134 -23.59 -19.42 -5.66
C SER A 134 -23.71 -19.05 -7.14
N VAL A 135 -23.25 -17.87 -7.53
CA VAL A 135 -23.25 -17.37 -8.91
C VAL A 135 -21.78 -17.13 -9.29
N GLU A 136 -21.31 -17.63 -10.43
CA GLU A 136 -19.90 -17.47 -10.84
C GLU A 136 -19.52 -16.03 -11.28
N GLU A 137 -20.19 -15.02 -10.71
CA GLU A 137 -20.06 -13.58 -11.04
C GLU A 137 -19.35 -12.78 -9.93
N GLY A 138 -18.48 -13.45 -9.16
CA GLY A 138 -17.68 -12.81 -8.13
C GLY A 138 -16.65 -11.83 -8.69
N GLU A 139 -16.56 -10.64 -8.10
CA GLU A 139 -15.50 -9.66 -8.39
C GLU A 139 -14.65 -9.44 -7.15
N GLY A 140 -13.34 -9.53 -7.32
CA GLY A 140 -12.37 -9.20 -6.29
C GLY A 140 -11.89 -7.75 -6.40
N ILE A 141 -11.46 -7.20 -5.27
CA ILE A 141 -10.85 -5.88 -5.18
C ILE A 141 -9.59 -5.98 -4.34
N ALA A 142 -8.54 -5.28 -4.75
CA ALA A 142 -7.30 -5.22 -3.99
C ALA A 142 -6.71 -3.81 -4.06
N MET A 143 -6.16 -3.37 -2.95
CA MET A 143 -5.45 -2.10 -2.84
C MET A 143 -4.08 -2.32 -2.23
N CYS A 144 -3.08 -1.65 -2.80
CA CYS A 144 -1.71 -1.66 -2.33
C CYS A 144 -1.27 -0.22 -2.04
N LYS A 145 -0.60 -0.03 -0.89
CA LYS A 145 0.02 1.23 -0.49
C LYS A 145 1.53 1.12 -0.68
N VAL A 146 2.11 2.11 -1.32
CA VAL A 146 3.56 2.25 -1.52
C VAL A 146 4.02 3.56 -0.89
N VAL A 147 5.16 3.51 -0.20
CA VAL A 147 5.81 4.69 0.38
C VAL A 147 7.15 4.88 -0.34
N GLN A 148 7.35 6.04 -0.95
CA GLN A 148 8.54 6.40 -1.71
C GLN A 148 9.13 7.69 -1.16
N GLY A 149 10.13 7.55 -0.29
CA GLY A 149 10.67 8.67 0.47
C GLY A 149 9.56 9.40 1.24
N HIS A 150 9.20 10.60 0.77
CA HIS A 150 8.15 11.43 1.35
C HIS A 150 6.78 11.30 0.68
N ARG A 151 6.68 10.62 -0.46
CA ARG A 151 5.42 10.44 -1.20
C ARG A 151 4.75 9.13 -0.85
N MET A 152 3.42 9.14 -0.87
CA MET A 152 2.60 7.94 -0.77
C MET A 152 1.84 7.75 -2.06
N LEU A 153 1.89 6.54 -2.60
CA LEU A 153 1.12 6.13 -3.77
C LEU A 153 0.23 4.95 -3.41
N TYR A 154 -0.91 4.91 -4.06
CA TYR A 154 -1.92 3.88 -3.86
C TYR A 154 -2.31 3.35 -5.23
N CYS A 155 -2.40 2.03 -5.35
CA CYS A 155 -2.95 1.38 -6.53
C CYS A 155 -4.08 0.46 -6.10
N LEU A 156 -5.27 0.72 -6.64
CA LEU A 156 -6.45 -0.10 -6.47
C LEU A 156 -6.75 -0.81 -7.78
N ILE A 157 -7.06 -2.11 -7.72
CA ILE A 157 -7.49 -2.90 -8.87
C ILE A 157 -8.75 -3.69 -8.54
N THR A 158 -9.51 -4.05 -9.57
CA THR A 158 -10.48 -5.13 -9.49
C THR A 158 -10.17 -6.22 -10.50
N TYR A 159 -10.67 -7.43 -10.24
CA TYR A 159 -10.48 -8.60 -11.08
C TYR A 159 -11.72 -9.50 -10.97
N VAL A 160 -12.02 -10.24 -12.04
CA VAL A 160 -13.18 -11.15 -12.11
C VAL A 160 -12.71 -12.57 -12.42
N TYR A 161 -13.55 -13.56 -12.15
CA TYR A 161 -13.30 -14.94 -12.58
C TYR A 161 -12.99 -15.00 -14.10
N PRO A 162 -12.01 -15.81 -14.56
CA PRO A 162 -11.25 -16.83 -13.83
C PRO A 162 -10.05 -16.32 -13.02
N THR A 163 -9.79 -15.01 -13.00
CA THR A 163 -8.68 -14.44 -12.23
C THR A 163 -8.97 -14.52 -10.73
N LEU A 164 -8.08 -15.15 -9.99
CA LEU A 164 -8.17 -15.28 -8.53
C LEU A 164 -7.28 -14.26 -7.82
N SER A 165 -7.61 -13.98 -6.56
CA SER A 165 -6.78 -13.14 -5.68
C SER A 165 -5.33 -13.62 -5.59
N ALA A 166 -5.13 -14.95 -5.60
CA ALA A 166 -3.81 -15.58 -5.58
C ALA A 166 -2.92 -15.20 -6.78
N ARG A 167 -3.51 -14.68 -7.86
CA ARG A 167 -2.80 -14.19 -9.04
C ARG A 167 -2.76 -12.65 -9.08
N ALA A 168 -3.92 -12.01 -8.95
CA ALA A 168 -4.04 -10.56 -9.08
C ALA A 168 -3.33 -9.78 -7.96
N VAL A 169 -3.39 -10.26 -6.71
CA VAL A 169 -2.80 -9.57 -5.56
C VAL A 169 -1.26 -9.59 -5.61
N PRO A 170 -0.58 -10.72 -5.92
CA PRO A 170 0.86 -10.70 -6.14
C PRO A 170 1.30 -9.80 -7.30
N GLN A 171 0.57 -9.81 -8.44
CA GLN A 171 0.85 -8.90 -9.55
C GLN A 171 0.73 -7.43 -9.15
N LEU A 172 -0.30 -7.08 -8.40
CA LEU A 172 -0.48 -5.72 -7.87
C LEU A 172 0.72 -5.31 -7.02
N LYS A 173 1.13 -6.18 -6.09
CA LYS A 173 2.27 -5.92 -5.21
C LYS A 173 3.55 -5.70 -6.02
N GLU A 174 3.86 -6.59 -6.95
CA GLU A 174 5.04 -6.50 -7.82
C GLU A 174 5.01 -5.24 -8.68
N PHE A 175 3.85 -4.91 -9.28
CA PHE A 175 3.68 -3.68 -10.05
C PHE A 175 3.95 -2.44 -9.20
N CYS A 176 3.39 -2.40 -8.00
CA CYS A 176 3.58 -1.30 -7.05
C CYS A 176 5.04 -1.14 -6.61
N GLU A 177 5.74 -2.24 -6.33
CA GLU A 177 7.14 -2.23 -5.91
C GLU A 177 8.09 -1.85 -7.06
N THR A 178 7.76 -2.20 -8.31
CA THR A 178 8.68 -2.00 -9.45
C THR A 178 8.41 -0.76 -10.27
N GLN A 179 7.15 -0.34 -10.41
CA GLN A 179 6.75 0.68 -11.38
C GLN A 179 6.37 2.00 -10.71
N CYS A 180 5.80 1.94 -9.51
CA CYS A 180 5.48 3.16 -8.80
C CYS A 180 6.76 3.86 -8.35
N GLU A 181 7.87 3.15 -8.06
CA GLU A 181 9.16 3.76 -7.67
C GLU A 181 9.76 4.71 -8.73
N LEU A 182 9.28 4.61 -9.98
CA LEU A 182 9.74 5.41 -11.11
C LEU A 182 9.00 6.75 -11.29
N ILE A 183 8.08 7.10 -10.37
CA ILE A 183 7.32 8.36 -10.42
C ILE A 183 8.01 9.40 -9.51
N GLU A 184 9.13 9.98 -9.98
CA GLU A 184 9.80 11.12 -9.35
C GLU A 184 9.07 12.47 -9.59
#